data_AF-A0A430HP22-F1
#
_entry.id   AF-A0A430HP22-F1
#
_cell.length_a   1.000
_cell.length_b   1.000
_cell.length_c   1.000
_cell.angle_alpha   90.00
_cell.angle_beta   90.00
_cell.angle_gamma   90.00
#
_symmetry.space_group_name_H-M   'P 1'
#
loop_
_entity.id
_entity.type
_entity.pdbx_description
1 polymer ?
#
loop_
_entity_poly.entity_id
_entity_poly.type
_entity_poly.pdbx_seq_one_letter_code
_entity_poly.pdbx_strand_id
1 'polypeptide(L)'
;MSDAHNEHESAIRTPKQLAAAVAGFFLVTVIGIILLVTFVTTKKTTGAGTESQKAEAVAERLRPLADEGFTLKDANAPKVFLAGDAVYTANCAACHATGAAGAPKVGDAGGWGSRIAQGYDTLVKHAVEGIRAMPARGGNPDLDDVEVARAVVHMANLSGAKFKEPAAPAPAAAPAAAGEAAASAPADAAAAAPAASAAPAASAEAGR
;
A
#
# COMPACT_ATOMS: atom_id res chain seq x y z
N MET A 1 71.40 50.43 -8.25
CA MET A 1 70.29 50.81 -9.13
C MET A 1 70.26 49.79 -10.25
N SER A 2 69.10 49.18 -10.44
CA SER A 2 68.74 48.28 -11.56
C SER A 2 69.42 46.91 -11.44
N ASP A 3 68.71 45.78 -11.29
CA ASP A 3 67.62 45.34 -12.13
C ASP A 3 66.62 44.48 -11.34
N ALA A 4 65.49 45.09 -10.96
CA ALA A 4 64.30 44.39 -10.46
C ALA A 4 63.18 44.45 -11.52
N HIS A 5 63.54 44.23 -12.79
CA HIS A 5 62.62 44.37 -13.92
C HIS A 5 62.80 43.24 -14.96
N ASN A 6 62.67 41.98 -14.55
CA ASN A 6 62.48 40.86 -15.49
C ASN A 6 61.37 39.89 -15.05
N GLU A 7 60.40 40.36 -14.27
CA GLU A 7 59.33 39.51 -13.72
C GLU A 7 58.07 39.44 -14.61
N HIS A 8 58.08 40.05 -15.80
CA HIS A 8 56.93 40.06 -16.73
C HIS A 8 57.28 39.82 -18.20
N GLU A 9 58.33 39.03 -18.50
CA GLU A 9 58.53 38.57 -19.87
C GLU A 9 57.51 37.46 -20.19
N SER A 10 56.43 37.84 -20.89
CA SER A 10 55.36 36.91 -21.25
C SER A 10 55.93 35.84 -22.20
N ALA A 11 55.85 34.57 -21.81
CA ALA A 11 56.39 33.41 -22.55
C ALA A 11 55.80 33.18 -23.97
N ILE A 12 54.90 34.05 -24.43
CA ILE A 12 54.20 33.97 -25.70
C ILE A 12 54.60 35.19 -26.55
N ARG A 13 55.49 34.99 -27.54
CA ARG A 13 56.03 36.08 -28.37
C ARG A 13 55.41 36.18 -29.77
N THR A 14 54.59 35.21 -30.19
CA THR A 14 53.94 35.23 -31.51
C THR A 14 52.43 34.95 -31.41
N PRO A 15 51.60 35.50 -32.33
CA PRO A 15 50.16 35.20 -32.36
C PRO A 15 49.85 33.70 -32.50
N LYS A 16 50.72 32.95 -33.20
CA LYS A 16 50.62 31.50 -33.33
C LYS A 16 50.87 30.77 -32.00
N GLN A 17 51.83 31.24 -31.19
CA GLN A 17 52.06 30.71 -29.85
C GLN A 17 50.90 31.02 -28.91
N LEU A 18 50.25 32.19 -29.04
CA LEU A 18 49.06 32.53 -28.26
C LEU A 18 47.89 31.60 -28.60
N ALA A 19 47.61 31.39 -29.89
CA ALA A 19 46.55 30.48 -30.33
C ALA A 19 46.80 29.03 -29.88
N ALA A 20 48.06 28.56 -29.93
CA ALA A 20 48.42 27.23 -29.46
C ALA A 20 48.29 27.08 -27.94
N ALA A 21 48.67 28.10 -27.15
CA ALA A 21 48.51 28.10 -25.71
C ALA A 21 47.03 28.09 -25.29
N VAL A 22 46.19 28.89 -25.96
CA VAL A 22 44.74 28.91 -25.72
C VAL A 22 44.10 27.58 -26.09
N ALA A 23 44.40 27.03 -27.28
CA ALA A 23 43.88 25.72 -27.70
C ALA A 23 44.35 24.59 -26.76
N GLY A 24 45.60 24.62 -26.31
CA GLY A 24 46.14 23.68 -25.34
C GLY A 24 45.45 23.75 -23.99
N PHE A 25 45.16 24.97 -23.50
CA PHE A 25 44.40 25.16 -22.26
C PHE A 25 43.01 24.52 -22.35
N PHE A 26 42.25 24.82 -23.41
CA PHE A 26 40.92 24.22 -23.61
C PHE A 26 40.99 22.70 -23.79
N LEU A 27 41.98 22.18 -24.51
CA LEU A 27 42.17 20.74 -24.69
C LEU A 27 42.43 20.04 -23.35
N VAL A 28 43.31 20.60 -22.51
CA VAL A 28 43.60 20.06 -21.18
C VAL A 28 42.38 20.14 -20.27
N THR A 29 41.61 21.24 -20.33
CA THR A 29 40.37 21.36 -19.56
C THR A 29 39.32 20.34 -20.01
N VAL A 30 39.11 20.17 -21.31
CA VAL A 30 38.14 19.20 -21.86
C VAL A 30 38.56 17.77 -21.52
N ILE A 31 39.84 17.41 -21.71
CA ILE A 31 40.36 16.10 -21.32
C ILE A 31 40.23 15.90 -19.80
N GLY A 32 40.53 16.91 -18.99
CA GLY A 32 40.37 16.86 -17.54
C GLY A 32 38.92 16.62 -17.12
N ILE A 33 37.96 17.29 -17.74
CA ILE A 33 36.52 17.06 -17.51
C ILE A 33 36.13 15.65 -17.95
N ILE A 34 36.55 15.18 -19.13
CA ILE A 34 36.26 13.82 -19.60
C ILE A 34 36.83 12.77 -18.64
N LEU A 35 38.07 12.94 -18.18
CA LEU A 35 38.70 12.05 -17.21
C LEU A 35 37.96 12.08 -15.86
N LEU A 36 37.51 13.25 -15.41
CA LEU A 36 36.75 13.39 -14.17
C LEU A 36 35.36 12.75 -14.28
N VAL A 37 34.65 12.98 -15.39
CA VAL A 37 33.37 12.33 -15.68
C VAL A 37 33.56 10.82 -15.75
N THR A 38 34.58 10.32 -16.45
CA THR A 38 34.89 8.89 -16.53
C THR A 38 35.21 8.31 -15.16
N PHE A 39 36.01 9.01 -14.35
CA PHE A 39 36.35 8.59 -12.99
C PHE A 39 35.13 8.54 -12.07
N VAL A 40 34.26 9.54 -12.13
CA VAL A 40 33.02 9.63 -11.33
C VAL A 40 31.97 8.60 -11.79
N THR A 41 31.86 8.36 -13.09
CA THR A 41 30.85 7.44 -13.65
C THR A 41 31.28 5.97 -13.64
N THR A 42 32.58 5.69 -13.72
CA THR A 42 33.09 4.30 -13.79
C THR A 42 33.38 3.73 -12.40
N LYS A 43 33.79 4.56 -11.42
CA LYS A 43 33.91 4.09 -10.03
C LYS A 43 32.54 4.05 -9.38
N LYS A 44 31.93 2.86 -9.33
CA LYS A 44 30.80 2.59 -8.44
C LYS A 44 31.23 2.90 -7.00
N THR A 45 30.71 3.96 -6.40
CA THR A 45 30.93 4.29 -4.99
C THR A 45 30.12 3.32 -4.14
N THR A 46 30.74 2.26 -3.62
CA THR A 46 30.08 1.34 -2.70
C THR A 46 30.02 1.97 -1.31
N GLY A 47 28.98 2.74 -1.03
CA GLY A 47 28.64 3.27 0.30
C GLY A 47 27.39 2.60 0.89
N ALA A 48 27.14 2.81 2.18
CA ALA A 48 25.88 2.39 2.80
C ALA A 48 24.70 3.03 2.06
N GLY A 49 23.79 2.21 1.51
CA GLY A 49 22.59 2.67 0.82
C GLY A 49 22.66 2.69 -0.72
N THR A 50 23.84 2.56 -1.34
CA THR A 50 23.98 2.54 -2.82
C THR A 50 23.22 1.38 -3.48
N GLU A 51 23.01 0.32 -2.71
CA GLU A 51 22.38 -0.94 -3.13
C GLU A 51 20.89 -1.01 -2.76
N SER A 52 20.35 0.04 -2.14
CA SER A 52 19.02 0.03 -1.53
C SER A 52 17.86 -0.14 -2.51
N GLN A 53 18.09 0.13 -3.79
CA GLN A 53 17.12 0.04 -4.89
C GLN A 53 17.38 -1.16 -5.82
N LYS A 54 18.40 -1.98 -5.55
CA LYS A 54 18.62 -3.20 -6.34
C LYS A 54 17.49 -4.19 -6.11
N ALA A 55 17.10 -4.89 -7.18
CA ALA A 55 16.02 -5.87 -7.15
C ALA A 55 16.24 -6.92 -6.05
N GLU A 56 17.49 -7.29 -5.81
CA GLU A 56 17.89 -8.25 -4.79
C GLU A 56 17.67 -7.72 -3.36
N ALA A 57 18.00 -6.45 -3.11
CA ALA A 57 17.78 -5.81 -1.80
C ALA A 57 16.30 -5.55 -1.52
N VAL A 58 15.50 -5.32 -2.57
CA VAL A 58 14.04 -5.22 -2.49
C VAL A 58 13.43 -6.59 -2.21
N ALA A 59 13.90 -7.64 -2.90
CA ALA A 59 13.45 -9.02 -2.67
C ALA A 59 13.76 -9.52 -1.26
N GLU A 60 14.93 -9.17 -0.70
CA GLU A 60 15.30 -9.49 0.69
C GLU A 60 14.29 -8.90 1.70
N ARG A 61 13.84 -7.67 1.47
CA ARG A 61 12.88 -6.99 2.35
C ARG A 61 11.45 -7.50 2.19
N LEU A 62 11.11 -7.98 0.99
CA LEU A 62 9.82 -8.60 0.69
C LEU A 62 9.79 -10.08 1.11
N ARG A 63 10.93 -10.69 1.41
CA ARG A 63 11.03 -12.11 1.74
C ARG A 63 10.14 -12.53 2.92
N PRO A 64 10.07 -11.79 4.04
CA PRO A 64 9.14 -12.12 5.13
C PRO A 64 7.69 -12.16 4.65
N LEU A 65 7.29 -11.27 3.74
CA LEU A 65 5.92 -11.23 3.19
C LEU A 65 5.65 -12.36 2.19
N ALA A 66 6.68 -12.84 1.50
CA ALA A 66 6.58 -13.97 0.57
C ALA A 66 6.57 -15.32 1.30
N ASP A 67 7.37 -15.46 2.36
CA ASP A 67 7.52 -16.71 3.13
C ASP A 67 6.41 -16.90 4.16
N GLU A 68 5.96 -15.82 4.81
CA GLU A 68 4.91 -15.87 5.85
C GLU A 68 3.50 -15.73 5.25
N GLY A 69 3.42 -15.42 3.96
CA GLY A 69 2.19 -15.34 3.19
C GLY A 69 1.33 -14.11 3.52
N PHE A 70 0.76 -13.48 2.51
CA PHE A 70 -0.35 -12.56 2.71
C PHE A 70 -1.64 -13.36 2.85
N THR A 71 -2.41 -13.10 3.92
CA THR A 71 -3.84 -13.48 3.93
C THR A 71 -4.56 -12.60 2.93
N LEU A 72 -4.59 -13.03 1.67
CA LEU A 72 -5.51 -12.49 0.67
C LEU A 72 -6.90 -12.94 1.06
N LYS A 73 -7.67 -12.03 1.67
CA LYS A 73 -9.08 -12.22 1.91
C LYS A 73 -9.79 -12.06 0.56
N ASP A 74 -9.93 -13.18 -0.16
CA ASP A 74 -10.73 -13.23 -1.38
C ASP A 74 -12.17 -12.85 -1.01
N ALA A 75 -12.61 -11.69 -1.49
CA ALA A 75 -13.95 -11.17 -1.24
C ALA A 75 -15.05 -12.07 -1.82
N ASN A 76 -14.71 -12.98 -2.73
CA ASN A 76 -15.63 -13.93 -3.36
C ASN A 76 -15.47 -15.37 -2.87
N ALA A 77 -14.51 -15.65 -1.98
CA ALA A 77 -14.40 -16.99 -1.38
C ALA A 77 -15.58 -17.25 -0.44
N PRO A 78 -16.10 -18.50 -0.37
CA PRO A 78 -17.14 -18.86 0.57
C PRO A 78 -16.69 -18.55 2.01
N LYS A 79 -17.26 -17.50 2.62
CA LYS A 79 -16.95 -17.15 4.00
C LYS A 79 -17.58 -18.19 4.92
N VAL A 80 -16.74 -18.91 5.66
CA VAL A 80 -17.19 -19.75 6.76
C VAL A 80 -17.44 -18.84 7.96
N PHE A 81 -18.72 -18.57 8.25
CA PHE A 81 -19.10 -17.73 9.38
C PHE A 81 -18.74 -18.40 10.70
N LEU A 82 -18.10 -17.64 11.58
CA LEU A 82 -17.73 -18.10 12.92
C LEU A 82 -18.96 -18.45 13.76
N ALA A 83 -18.75 -19.38 14.70
CA ALA A 83 -19.74 -19.71 15.72
C ALA A 83 -19.78 -18.61 16.81
N GLY A 84 -20.92 -18.47 17.49
CA GLY A 84 -21.13 -17.39 18.46
C GLY A 84 -20.19 -17.42 19.66
N ASP A 85 -19.78 -18.61 20.11
CA ASP A 85 -18.82 -18.83 21.19
C ASP A 85 -17.39 -18.43 20.79
N ALA A 86 -17.01 -18.71 19.54
CA ALA A 86 -15.71 -18.32 18.98
C ALA A 86 -15.60 -16.79 18.89
N VAL A 87 -16.63 -16.12 18.36
CA VAL A 87 -16.69 -14.64 18.29
C VAL A 87 -16.72 -14.04 19.69
N TYR A 88 -17.50 -14.61 20.61
CA TYR A 88 -17.53 -14.16 21.99
C TYR A 88 -16.13 -14.20 22.62
N THR A 89 -15.43 -15.33 22.49
CA THR A 89 -14.10 -15.52 23.07
C THR A 89 -13.08 -14.57 22.48
N ALA A 90 -13.09 -14.39 21.16
CA ALA A 90 -12.10 -13.57 20.45
C ALA A 90 -12.33 -12.06 20.61
N ASN A 91 -13.58 -11.60 20.71
CA ASN A 91 -13.91 -10.17 20.58
C ASN A 91 -14.72 -9.60 21.75
N CYS A 92 -15.65 -10.37 22.32
CA CYS A 92 -16.62 -9.84 23.27
C CYS A 92 -16.21 -10.05 24.74
N ALA A 93 -15.49 -11.14 25.03
CA ALA A 93 -15.16 -11.59 26.38
C ALA A 93 -14.31 -10.58 27.15
N ALA A 94 -13.45 -9.81 26.47
CA ALA A 94 -12.58 -8.81 27.09
C ALA A 94 -13.36 -7.81 27.96
N CYS A 95 -14.58 -7.45 27.56
CA CYS A 95 -15.45 -6.56 28.33
C CYS A 95 -16.55 -7.34 29.05
N HIS A 96 -17.18 -8.31 28.39
CA HIS A 96 -18.39 -8.95 28.89
C HIS A 96 -18.17 -10.14 29.82
N ALA A 97 -16.96 -10.70 29.93
CA ALA A 97 -16.69 -11.79 30.87
C ALA A 97 -16.68 -11.30 32.32
N THR A 98 -16.11 -10.12 32.56
CA THR A 98 -15.97 -9.53 33.91
C THR A 98 -16.92 -8.35 34.14
N GLY A 99 -17.48 -7.78 33.07
CA GLY A 99 -18.27 -6.55 33.12
C GLY A 99 -17.40 -5.28 33.10
N ALA A 100 -16.22 -5.34 32.47
CA ALA A 100 -15.32 -4.21 32.37
C ALA A 100 -16.02 -3.00 31.72
N ALA A 101 -15.65 -1.79 32.17
CA ALA A 101 -16.26 -0.53 31.74
C ALA A 101 -17.81 -0.48 31.89
N GLY A 102 -18.39 -1.29 32.79
CA GLY A 102 -19.84 -1.38 33.00
C GLY A 102 -20.58 -2.21 31.94
N ALA A 103 -19.85 -3.04 31.18
CA ALA A 103 -20.46 -3.98 30.25
C ALA A 103 -21.34 -5.00 31.01
N PRO A 104 -22.47 -5.45 30.43
CA PRO A 104 -23.29 -6.49 31.04
C PRO A 104 -22.51 -7.80 31.09
N LYS A 105 -22.30 -8.31 32.30
CA LYS A 105 -21.54 -9.54 32.54
C LYS A 105 -22.32 -10.76 32.05
N VAL A 106 -21.72 -11.58 31.20
CA VAL A 106 -22.34 -12.83 30.74
C VAL A 106 -22.55 -13.78 31.91
N GLY A 107 -23.73 -14.41 31.97
CA GLY A 107 -24.15 -15.28 33.06
C GLY A 107 -24.89 -14.56 34.19
N ASP A 108 -24.91 -13.23 34.20
CA ASP A 108 -25.73 -12.46 35.16
C ASP A 108 -27.17 -12.32 34.66
N ALA A 109 -28.02 -13.28 35.01
CA ALA A 109 -29.43 -13.26 34.62
C ALA A 109 -30.18 -12.01 35.10
N GLY A 110 -29.80 -11.45 36.26
CA GLY A 110 -30.40 -10.23 36.80
C GLY A 110 -30.05 -9.00 35.95
N GLY A 111 -28.77 -8.86 35.60
CA GLY A 111 -28.28 -7.78 34.72
C GLY A 111 -28.79 -7.88 33.28
N TRP A 112 -29.05 -9.09 32.79
CA TRP A 112 -29.50 -9.34 31.42
C TRP A 112 -31.01 -9.32 31.23
N GLY A 113 -31.83 -9.52 32.27
CA GLY A 113 -33.29 -9.61 32.13
C GLY A 113 -33.92 -8.41 31.41
N SER A 114 -33.55 -7.18 31.77
CA SER A 114 -34.03 -5.95 31.10
C SER A 114 -33.59 -5.81 29.65
N ARG A 115 -32.49 -6.47 29.27
CA ARG A 115 -31.92 -6.45 27.91
C ARG A 115 -32.61 -7.48 27.04
N ILE A 116 -32.74 -8.69 27.57
CA ILE A 116 -33.49 -9.79 26.93
C ILE A 116 -34.94 -9.36 26.67
N ALA A 117 -35.55 -8.59 27.58
CA ALA A 117 -36.90 -8.04 27.41
C ALA A 117 -37.05 -7.07 26.22
N GLN A 118 -35.96 -6.46 25.73
CA GLN A 118 -35.99 -5.61 24.52
C GLN A 118 -36.10 -6.43 23.23
N GLY A 119 -35.94 -7.75 23.32
CA GLY A 119 -36.01 -8.67 22.20
C GLY A 119 -34.68 -8.85 21.47
N TYR A 120 -34.63 -9.91 20.67
CA TYR A 120 -33.46 -10.33 19.91
C TYR A 120 -32.98 -9.24 18.94
N ASP A 121 -33.89 -8.68 18.12
CA ASP A 121 -33.53 -7.73 17.06
C ASP A 121 -32.87 -6.47 17.60
N THR A 122 -33.37 -5.95 18.73
CA THR A 122 -32.82 -4.77 19.40
C THR A 122 -31.40 -5.03 19.91
N LEU A 123 -31.15 -6.20 20.51
CA LEU A 123 -29.83 -6.55 21.02
C LEU A 123 -28.81 -6.72 19.90
N VAL A 124 -29.19 -7.38 18.80
CA VAL A 124 -28.32 -7.54 17.64
C VAL A 124 -28.03 -6.18 17.01
N LYS A 125 -29.05 -5.33 16.83
CA LYS A 125 -28.86 -3.98 16.29
C LYS A 125 -27.86 -3.17 17.10
N HIS A 126 -28.02 -3.13 18.42
CA HIS A 126 -27.09 -2.44 19.31
C HIS A 126 -25.68 -3.03 19.28
N ALA A 127 -25.54 -4.34 19.06
CA ALA A 127 -24.24 -4.97 18.94
C ALA A 127 -23.54 -4.67 17.61
N VAL A 128 -24.30 -4.61 16.52
CA VAL A 128 -23.80 -4.29 15.18
C VAL A 128 -23.45 -2.81 15.08
N GLU A 129 -24.37 -1.92 15.45
CA GLU A 129 -24.19 -0.46 15.34
C GLU A 129 -23.33 0.13 16.45
N GLY A 130 -23.22 -0.57 17.59
CA GLY A 130 -22.61 -0.06 18.81
C GLY A 130 -23.61 0.74 19.65
N ILE A 131 -23.33 0.84 20.96
CA ILE A 131 -24.15 1.60 21.90
C ILE A 131 -23.32 2.08 23.08
N ARG A 132 -23.37 3.38 23.37
CA ARG A 132 -22.63 4.01 24.48
C ARG A 132 -21.13 3.69 24.40
N ALA A 133 -20.57 2.99 25.38
CA ALA A 133 -19.17 2.58 25.44
C ALA A 133 -18.87 1.28 24.66
N MET A 134 -19.90 0.61 24.12
CA MET A 134 -19.74 -0.59 23.31
C MET A 134 -19.53 -0.18 21.84
N PRO A 135 -18.38 -0.47 21.23
CA PRO A 135 -18.11 -0.14 19.82
C PRO A 135 -18.95 -1.00 18.87
N ALA A 136 -19.16 -0.49 17.65
CA ALA A 136 -19.79 -1.23 16.56
C ALA A 136 -19.08 -2.58 16.33
N ARG A 137 -19.87 -3.65 16.16
CA ARG A 137 -19.40 -5.03 15.99
C ARG A 137 -18.37 -5.48 17.04
N GLY A 138 -18.46 -4.97 18.26
CA GLY A 138 -17.50 -5.28 19.33
C GLY A 138 -16.07 -4.80 19.03
N GLY A 139 -15.91 -3.81 18.15
CA GLY A 139 -14.62 -3.22 17.77
C GLY A 139 -13.90 -3.97 16.66
N ASN A 140 -14.51 -5.00 16.07
CA ASN A 140 -13.95 -5.76 14.96
C ASN A 140 -14.76 -5.52 13.68
N PRO A 141 -14.25 -4.69 12.75
CA PRO A 141 -14.95 -4.41 11.49
C PRO A 141 -15.02 -5.63 10.55
N ASP A 142 -14.17 -6.65 10.75
CA ASP A 142 -14.11 -7.84 9.90
C ASP A 142 -15.22 -8.86 10.18
N LEU A 143 -15.95 -8.70 11.28
CA LEU A 143 -17.11 -9.54 11.61
C LEU A 143 -18.29 -9.16 10.74
N ASP A 144 -19.01 -10.16 10.24
CA ASP A 144 -20.33 -9.96 9.64
C ASP A 144 -21.41 -9.87 10.70
N ASP A 145 -22.52 -9.24 10.35
CA ASP A 145 -23.65 -9.06 11.25
C ASP A 145 -24.22 -10.39 11.75
N VAL A 146 -24.13 -11.47 10.94
CA VAL A 146 -24.52 -12.82 11.36
C VAL A 146 -23.59 -13.37 12.45
N GLU A 147 -22.28 -13.10 12.38
CA GLU A 147 -21.30 -13.54 13.37
C GLU A 147 -21.51 -12.82 14.70
N VAL A 148 -21.78 -11.51 14.63
CA VAL A 148 -22.17 -10.69 15.79
C VAL A 148 -23.49 -11.19 16.38
N ALA A 149 -24.49 -11.47 15.55
CA ALA A 149 -25.79 -11.96 16.02
C ALA A 149 -25.68 -13.32 16.73
N ARG A 150 -24.84 -14.24 16.23
CA ARG A 150 -24.55 -15.51 16.92
C ARG A 150 -23.88 -15.28 18.27
N ALA A 151 -22.94 -14.35 18.37
CA ALA A 151 -22.32 -13.99 19.65
C ALA A 151 -23.33 -13.41 20.65
N VAL A 152 -24.25 -12.55 20.19
CA VAL A 152 -25.34 -12.01 21.02
C VAL A 152 -26.24 -13.13 21.53
N VAL A 153 -26.63 -14.09 20.67
CA VAL A 153 -27.41 -15.26 21.08
C VAL A 153 -26.67 -16.08 22.12
N HIS A 154 -25.39 -16.37 21.90
CA HIS A 154 -24.56 -17.11 22.83
C HIS A 154 -24.52 -16.45 24.21
N MET A 155 -24.21 -15.16 24.26
CA MET A 155 -24.14 -14.38 25.51
C MET A 155 -25.50 -14.27 26.22
N ALA A 156 -26.57 -14.00 25.47
CA ALA A 156 -27.91 -13.87 26.02
C ALA A 156 -28.41 -15.21 26.56
N ASN A 157 -28.15 -16.33 25.87
CA ASN A 157 -28.57 -17.67 26.29
C ASN A 157 -27.81 -18.12 27.54
N LEU A 158 -26.52 -17.84 27.64
CA LEU A 158 -25.75 -18.04 28.87
C LEU A 158 -26.28 -17.21 30.04
N SER A 159 -26.99 -16.11 29.75
CA SER A 159 -27.54 -15.18 30.73
C SER A 159 -29.06 -15.35 30.94
N GLY A 160 -29.64 -16.48 30.49
CA GLY A 160 -31.04 -16.85 30.75
C GLY A 160 -32.02 -16.62 29.61
N ALA A 161 -31.58 -16.19 28.43
CA ALA A 161 -32.41 -16.18 27.22
C ALA A 161 -32.54 -17.59 26.60
N LYS A 162 -33.44 -17.70 25.60
CA LYS A 162 -33.60 -18.88 24.76
C LYS A 162 -33.74 -18.47 23.29
N PHE A 163 -32.86 -17.59 22.83
CA PHE A 163 -32.85 -17.16 21.45
C PHE A 163 -32.30 -18.27 20.55
N LYS A 164 -32.90 -18.38 19.36
CA LYS A 164 -32.43 -19.29 18.32
C LYS A 164 -31.24 -18.65 17.62
N GLU A 165 -30.20 -19.43 17.43
CA GLU A 165 -29.02 -18.98 16.68
C GLU A 165 -29.40 -18.73 15.20
N PRO A 166 -29.01 -17.57 14.62
CA PRO A 166 -29.28 -17.29 13.23
C PRO A 166 -28.48 -18.22 12.32
N ALA A 167 -29.18 -18.84 11.36
CA ALA A 167 -28.55 -19.61 10.30
C ALA A 167 -27.64 -18.70 9.47
N ALA A 168 -26.57 -19.27 8.92
CA ALA A 168 -25.78 -18.56 7.92
C ALA A 168 -26.71 -18.12 6.77
N PRO A 169 -26.62 -16.88 6.27
CA PRO A 169 -27.31 -16.52 5.04
C PRO A 169 -26.89 -17.52 3.96
N ALA A 170 -27.87 -18.09 3.26
CA ALA A 170 -27.59 -19.01 2.18
C ALA A 170 -26.63 -18.31 1.20
N PRO A 171 -25.55 -18.98 0.74
CA PRO A 171 -24.68 -18.39 -0.27
C PRO A 171 -25.57 -17.92 -1.40
N ALA A 172 -25.51 -16.62 -1.70
CA ALA A 172 -26.20 -16.05 -2.83
C ALA A 172 -25.86 -16.94 -4.02
N ALA A 173 -26.88 -17.56 -4.62
CA ALA A 173 -26.69 -18.38 -5.80
C ALA A 173 -25.84 -17.55 -6.76
N ALA A 174 -24.66 -18.08 -7.08
CA ALA A 174 -23.79 -17.49 -8.09
C ALA A 174 -24.68 -17.08 -9.27
N PRO A 175 -24.59 -15.84 -9.78
CA PRO A 175 -25.31 -15.48 -10.98
C PRO A 175 -24.95 -16.55 -12.01
N ALA A 176 -25.98 -17.30 -12.41
CA ALA A 176 -25.84 -18.42 -13.32
C ALA A 176 -25.04 -17.93 -14.52
N ALA A 177 -23.91 -18.59 -14.77
CA ALA A 177 -23.13 -18.43 -15.97
C ALA A 177 -24.08 -18.63 -17.17
N ALA A 178 -24.49 -17.51 -17.77
CA ALA A 178 -25.14 -17.44 -19.05
C ALA A 178 -24.45 -16.33 -19.82
N GLY A 179 -23.53 -16.73 -20.69
CA GLY A 179 -22.81 -15.84 -21.61
C GLY A 179 -21.36 -16.27 -21.84
N GLU A 180 -21.19 -17.28 -22.71
CA GLU A 180 -20.04 -17.56 -23.60
C GLU A 180 -18.65 -17.02 -23.18
N ALA A 181 -17.66 -17.87 -22.92
CA ALA A 181 -16.99 -18.68 -23.95
C ALA A 181 -16.77 -17.92 -25.29
N ALA A 182 -16.17 -16.73 -25.24
CA ALA A 182 -15.37 -16.22 -26.35
C ALA A 182 -13.89 -16.35 -25.96
N ALA A 183 -13.23 -17.32 -26.59
CA ALA A 183 -11.82 -17.61 -26.45
C ALA A 183 -10.94 -16.38 -26.73
N SER A 184 -9.98 -16.10 -25.86
CA SER A 184 -8.80 -15.33 -26.21
C SER A 184 -7.56 -16.19 -25.96
N ALA A 185 -7.18 -16.95 -26.99
CA ALA A 185 -5.82 -17.45 -27.14
C ALA A 185 -4.84 -16.26 -27.27
N PRO A 186 -3.56 -16.44 -26.90
CA PRO A 186 -2.63 -15.34 -26.74
C PRO A 186 -2.16 -14.84 -28.10
N ALA A 187 -2.23 -13.52 -28.33
CA ALA A 187 -1.59 -12.89 -29.47
C ALA A 187 -0.27 -12.27 -29.02
N ASP A 188 0.79 -12.81 -29.63
CA ASP A 188 2.19 -12.46 -29.53
C ASP A 188 2.48 -11.00 -29.96
N ALA A 189 3.71 -10.59 -29.68
CA ALA A 189 4.30 -9.28 -29.87
C ALA A 189 4.05 -8.59 -31.22
N ALA A 190 3.81 -7.27 -31.14
CA ALA A 190 4.31 -6.31 -32.15
C ALA A 190 4.44 -4.92 -31.53
N ALA A 191 5.69 -4.55 -31.23
CA ALA A 191 6.09 -3.19 -30.88
C ALA A 191 5.88 -2.26 -32.10
N ALA A 192 5.11 -1.19 -31.91
CA ALA A 192 5.01 -0.09 -32.86
C ALA A 192 5.68 1.16 -32.26
N ALA A 193 6.68 1.67 -32.97
CA ALA A 193 7.44 2.87 -32.66
C ALA A 193 6.56 4.15 -32.70
N PRO A 194 6.91 5.23 -31.97
CA PRO A 194 6.16 6.47 -32.06
C PRO A 194 6.59 7.29 -33.29
N ALA A 195 5.61 7.66 -34.11
CA ALA A 195 5.76 8.56 -35.24
C ALA A 195 5.82 10.03 -34.77
N ALA A 196 6.68 10.80 -35.42
CA ALA A 196 6.92 12.22 -35.22
C ALA A 196 5.65 13.07 -35.46
N SER A 197 5.46 14.08 -34.61
CA SER A 197 4.50 15.17 -34.85
C SER A 197 5.23 16.36 -35.46
N ALA A 198 4.87 16.71 -36.69
CA ALA A 198 5.19 17.97 -37.33
C ALA A 198 3.91 18.80 -37.49
N ALA A 199 4.06 20.10 -37.26
CA ALA A 199 3.05 21.15 -37.20
C ALA A 199 2.11 21.26 -38.41
N PRO A 200 1.08 22.13 -38.31
CA PRO A 200 0.73 22.99 -39.43
C PRO A 200 0.83 24.48 -39.11
N ALA A 201 1.12 25.22 -40.17
CA ALA A 201 1.37 26.65 -40.27
C ALA A 201 0.09 27.44 -40.62
N ALA A 202 0.14 28.75 -40.35
CA ALA A 202 -0.51 29.83 -41.10
C ALA A 202 0.26 31.13 -40.76
N SER A 203 1.03 31.75 -41.68
CA SER A 203 0.63 32.80 -42.65
C SER A 203 0.21 34.12 -41.95
N ALA A 204 0.66 35.34 -42.25
CA ALA A 204 1.40 35.89 -43.39
C ALA A 204 2.01 37.29 -43.05
N GLU A 205 3.15 37.59 -43.69
CA GLU A 205 3.55 38.81 -44.43
C GLU A 205 3.16 40.25 -43.99
N ALA A 206 4.20 41.09 -43.76
CA ALA A 206 4.40 42.52 -44.12
C ALA A 206 5.35 43.19 -43.10
N GLY A 207 6.38 44.00 -43.39
CA GLY A 207 6.92 44.57 -44.61
C GLY A 207 8.11 45.49 -44.26
N ARG A 208 8.99 45.70 -45.26
CA ARG A 208 10.13 46.64 -45.39
C ARG A 208 11.41 46.38 -44.59
#